data_AF-A0A2D8UMX2-F1
#
_entry.id   AF-A0A2D8UMX2-F1
#
_cell.length_a   1.000
_cell.length_b   1.000
_cell.length_c   1.000
_cell.angle_alpha   90.00
_cell.angle_beta   90.00
_cell.angle_gamma   90.00
#
_symmetry.space_group_name_H-M   'P 1'
#
loop_
_entity.id
_entity.type
_entity.pdbx_description
1 polymer ?
#
loop_
_entity_poly.entity_id
_entity_poly.type
_entity_poly.pdbx_seq_one_letter_code
_entity_poly.pdbx_strand_id
1 'polypeptide(L)' 'MFRWNKNNDRIQRLKEKYTRLMRKAYEIAPKNKRKSDYFNQEARQILQELRRLELNRLH' A
#
# COMPACT_ATOMS: atom_id res chain seq x y z
N MET A 1 18.06 13.51 14.85
CA MET A 1 17.75 13.98 13.48
C MET A 1 17.55 12.87 12.43
N PHE A 2 18.17 11.68 12.54
CA PHE A 2 18.14 10.65 11.46
C PHE A 2 16.91 9.72 11.37
N ARG A 3 16.09 9.58 12.43
CA ARG A 3 14.93 8.66 12.41
C ARG A 3 13.74 9.20 11.59
N TRP A 4 13.58 10.52 11.52
CA TRP A 4 12.44 11.15 10.83
C TRP A 4 12.50 10.93 9.31
N ASN A 5 13.69 11.05 8.70
CA ASN A 5 13.89 10.82 7.26
C ASN A 5 13.62 9.37 6.84
N LYS A 6 14.00 8.38 7.67
CA LYS A 6 13.75 6.95 7.37
C LYS A 6 12.26 6.58 7.40
N ASN A 7 11.49 7.18 8.31
CA ASN A 7 10.06 6.90 8.41
C ASN A 7 9.27 7.49 7.23
N ASN A 8 9.60 8.71 6.80
CA ASN A 8 9.00 9.31 5.61
C ASN A 8 9.30 8.48 4.35
N ASP A 9 10.53 7.99 4.20
CA ASP A 9 10.94 7.10 3.10
C ASP A 9 10.17 5.76 3.12
N ARG A 10 9.96 5.15 4.30
CA ARG A 10 9.14 3.93 4.42
C ARG A 10 7.68 4.16 4.04
N ILE A 11 7.05 5.22 4.55
CA ILE A 11 5.65 5.55 4.24
C ILE A 11 5.49 5.79 2.74
N GLN A 12 6.44 6.50 2.13
CA GLN A 12 6.43 6.78 0.69
C GLN A 12 6.51 5.50 -0.14
N ARG A 13 7.43 4.58 0.20
CA ARG A 13 7.53 3.26 -0.46
C ARG A 13 6.26 2.42 -0.33
N LEU A 14 5.61 2.44 0.83
CA LEU A 14 4.34 1.74 1.04
C LEU A 14 3.23 2.33 0.16
N LYS A 15 3.13 3.66 0.06
CA LYS A 15 2.19 4.34 -0.83
C LYS A 15 2.42 3.98 -2.30
N GLU A 16 3.68 4.01 -2.75
CA GLU A 16 4.04 3.63 -4.13
C GLU A 16 3.69 2.17 -4.44
N LYS A 17 4.00 1.26 -3.51
CA LYS A 17 3.66 -0.17 -3.65
C LYS A 17 2.15 -0.38 -3.69
N TYR A 18 1.39 0.28 -2.82
CA TYR A 18 -0.07 0.26 -2.82
C TYR A 18 -0.63 0.71 -4.17
N THR A 19 -0.22 1.89 -4.66
CA THR A 19 -0.68 2.43 -5.94
C THR A 19 -0.36 1.50 -7.10
N ARG A 20 0.84 0.90 -7.12
CA ARG A 20 1.24 -0.06 -8.15
C ARG A 20 0.36 -1.31 -8.14
N LEU A 21 0.05 -1.86 -6.96
CA LEU A 21 -0.81 -3.04 -6.83
C LEU A 21 -2.25 -2.74 -7.24
N MET A 22 -2.81 -1.62 -6.79
CA MET A 22 -4.16 -1.20 -7.17
C MET A 22 -4.29 -0.98 -8.68
N ARG A 23 -3.29 -0.36 -9.31
CA ARG A 23 -3.25 -0.20 -10.77
C ARG A 23 -3.25 -1.54 -11.48
N LYS A 24 -2.41 -2.50 -11.05
CA LYS A 24 -2.40 -3.86 -11.60
C LYS A 24 -3.72 -4.59 -11.40
N ALA A 25 -4.34 -4.45 -10.22
CA ALA A 25 -5.64 -5.04 -9.92
C ALA A 25 -6.70 -4.51 -10.89
N TYR A 26 -6.73 -3.19 -11.12
CA TYR A 26 -7.65 -2.54 -12.05
C TYR A 26 -7.43 -3.02 -13.49
N GLU A 27 -6.19 -2.98 -13.98
CA GLU A 27 -5.85 -3.37 -15.35
C GLU A 27 -6.19 -4.83 -15.67
N ILE A 28 -6.07 -5.73 -14.68
CA ILE A 28 -6.33 -7.16 -14.88
C ILE A 28 -7.76 -7.60 -14.57
N ALA A 29 -8.55 -6.78 -13.86
CA ALA A 29 -9.92 -7.13 -13.45
C ALA A 29 -10.81 -7.61 -14.61
N PRO A 30 -10.80 -7.00 -15.81
CA PRO A 30 -11.63 -7.45 -16.92
C PRO A 30 -11.22 -8.82 -17.49
N LYS A 31 -9.94 -9.20 -17.33
CA LYS A 31 -9.36 -10.41 -17.94
C LYS A 31 -9.29 -11.58 -16.97
N ASN A 32 -9.03 -11.32 -15.70
CA ASN A 32 -8.86 -12.35 -14.69
C ASN A 32 -9.20 -11.80 -13.29
N LYS A 33 -10.44 -12.06 -12.87
CA LYS A 33 -10.95 -11.66 -11.56
C LYS A 33 -10.09 -12.20 -10.42
N ARG A 34 -9.75 -13.49 -10.42
CA ARG A 34 -8.95 -14.12 -9.34
C ARG A 34 -7.60 -13.41 -9.14
N LYS A 35 -6.92 -13.07 -10.23
CA LYS A 35 -5.63 -12.38 -10.17
C LYS A 35 -5.77 -10.91 -9.77
N SER A 36 -6.86 -10.24 -10.16
CA SER A 36 -7.20 -8.90 -9.67
C SER A 36 -7.45 -8.91 -8.16
N ASP A 37 -8.25 -9.86 -7.68
CA ASP A 37 -8.58 -10.04 -6.27
C ASP A 37 -7.32 -10.30 -5.44
N TYR A 38 -6.38 -11.09 -5.96
CA TYR A 38 -5.06 -11.30 -5.35
C TYR A 38 -4.31 -9.98 -5.15
N PHE A 39 -4.12 -9.18 -6.21
CA PHE A 39 -3.41 -7.90 -6.10
C PHE A 39 -4.14 -6.91 -5.19
N ASN A 40 -5.47 -6.90 -5.22
CA ASN A 40 -6.30 -6.07 -4.34
C ASN A 40 -6.14 -6.50 -2.88
N GLN A 41 -6.08 -7.80 -2.59
CA GLN A 41 -5.84 -8.30 -1.24
C GLN A 41 -4.46 -7.89 -0.70
N GLU A 42 -3.41 -7.99 -1.52
CA GLU A 42 -2.09 -7.49 -1.14
C GLU A 42 -2.10 -5.96 -0.90
N ALA A 43 -2.79 -5.20 -1.76
CA ALA A 43 -2.91 -3.75 -1.59
C ALA A 43 -3.63 -3.39 -0.28
N ARG A 44 -4.68 -4.13 0.10
CA ARG A 44 -5.40 -3.91 1.38
C ARG A 44 -4.51 -4.12 2.60
N GLN A 45 -3.58 -5.08 2.56
CA GLN A 45 -2.63 -5.29 3.66
C GLN A 45 -1.71 -4.07 3.84
N ILE A 46 -1.21 -3.50 2.73
CA ILE A 46 -0.39 -2.28 2.76
C ILE A 46 -1.20 -1.09 3.29
N LEU A 47 -2.47 -0.97 2.88
CA LEU A 47 -3.34 0.10 3.37
C LEU A 47 -3.58 -0.01 4.89
N GLN A 48 -3.73 -1.23 5.42
CA GLN A 48 -3.83 -1.44 6.86
C GLN A 48 -2.54 -1.02 7.59
N GLU A 49 -1.36 -1.32 7.03
CA GLU A 49 -0.09 -0.89 7.60
C GLU A 49 0.05 0.64 7.58
N LEU A 50 -0.30 1.30 6.48
CA LEU A 50 -0.30 2.76 6.37
C LEU A 50 -1.22 3.40 7.43
N ARG A 51 -2.44 2.87 7.62
CA ARG A 51 -3.37 3.35 8.65
C ARG A 51 -2.82 3.19 10.07
N ARG A 52 -2.14 2.07 10.36
CA ARG A 52 -1.49 1.86 11.66
C ARG A 52 -0.37 2.88 11.90
N LEU A 53 0.45 3.14 10.88
CA LEU A 53 1.53 4.13 10.96
C LEU A 53 1.00 5.56 11.14
N GLU A 54 -0.11 5.90 10.49
CA GLU A 54 -0.78 7.19 10.62
C GLU A 54 -1.38 7.37 12.02
N LEU A 55 -2.08 6.36 12.55
CA LEU A 55 -2.62 6.38 13.91
C LEU A 55 -1.51 6.56 14.95
N ASN A 56 -0.39 5.84 14.80
CA ASN A 56 0.76 5.95 15.69
C ASN A 56 1.49 7.31 15.60
N ARG A 57 1.19 8.15 14.60
CA ARG A 57 1.75 9.50 14.48
C ARG A 57 0.94 10.55 15.23
N LEU A 58 -0.31 10.24 15.58
CA LEU A 58 -1.25 11.13 16.26
C LEU A 58 -1.15 11.07 17.80
N HIS A 59 -0.42 10.09 18.35
CA HIS A 59 -0.11 9.93 19.77
C HIS A 59 1.39 10.16 20.03
#